data_AF-A0A2E8A3Q2-F1
#
_entry.id   AF-A0A2E8A3Q2-F1
#
_cell.length_a   1.000
_cell.length_b   1.000
_cell.length_c   1.000
_cell.angle_alpha   90.00
_cell.angle_beta   90.00
_cell.angle_gamma   90.00
#
_symmetry.space_group_name_H-M   'P 1'
#
loop_
_entity.id
_entity.type
_entity.pdbx_description
1 polymer ?
#
loop_
_entity_poly.entity_id
_entity_poly.type
_entity_poly.pdbx_seq_one_letter_code
_entity_poly.pdbx_strand_id
1 'polypeptide(L)'
;MLDYVSVVALTAQHEVVLVRQYRPAVEVHTLELPAGHVENGETPEEAARRELTEETGFSSSSKFEFLGTLFSDTGRNENRMRCFLADNILPPSVDWIPEEGLDVVLVSVDDLHSMILSGEFSHALNVAALMMAVLRRRQCLPFLLSPPESD
;
A
#
# COMPACT_ATOMS: atom_id res chain seq x y z
N MET A 1 -19.64 -1.66 -9.39
CA MET A 1 -18.71 -1.04 -8.42
C MET A 1 -17.36 -0.85 -9.11
N LEU A 2 -16.66 0.27 -8.89
CA LEU A 2 -15.37 0.52 -9.54
C LEU A 2 -14.30 -0.44 -8.99
N ASP A 3 -13.42 -0.92 -9.85
CA ASP A 3 -12.15 -1.55 -9.43
C ASP A 3 -11.34 -0.48 -8.66
N TYR A 4 -10.47 -0.92 -7.76
CA TYR A 4 -9.57 -0.04 -7.01
C TYR A 4 -8.16 -0.57 -7.08
N VAL A 5 -7.20 0.29 -6.78
CA VAL A 5 -5.77 -0.01 -6.79
C VAL A 5 -5.21 0.06 -5.39
N SER A 6 -4.12 -0.66 -5.15
CA SER A 6 -3.35 -0.55 -3.92
C SER A 6 -1.87 -0.63 -4.25
N VAL A 7 -1.08 0.24 -3.62
CA VAL A 7 0.34 0.43 -3.94
C VAL A 7 1.19 0.07 -2.74
N VAL A 8 2.02 -0.97 -2.89
CA VAL A 8 3.16 -1.20 -2.01
C VAL A 8 4.26 -0.25 -2.48
N ALA A 9 4.46 0.86 -1.78
CA ALA A 9 5.45 1.87 -2.13
C ALA A 9 6.66 1.79 -1.18
N LEU A 10 7.86 1.63 -1.73
CA LEU A 10 9.12 1.52 -0.98
C LEU A 10 10.01 2.74 -1.23
N THR A 11 10.44 3.40 -0.15
CA THR A 11 11.45 4.45 -0.18
C THR A 11 12.83 3.85 -0.52
N ALA A 12 13.77 4.71 -0.91
CA ALA A 12 15.17 4.32 -1.09
C ALA A 12 15.83 3.78 0.20
N GLN A 13 15.21 4.03 1.36
CA GLN A 13 15.62 3.53 2.67
C GLN A 13 14.93 2.22 3.05
N HIS A 14 14.16 1.62 2.12
CA HIS A 14 13.33 0.43 2.35
C HIS A 14 12.26 0.62 3.43
N GLU A 15 11.70 1.81 3.55
CA GLU A 15 10.49 2.04 4.35
C GLU A 15 9.26 1.88 3.46
N VAL A 16 8.20 1.29 4.00
CA VAL A 16 6.90 1.19 3.36
C VAL A 16 6.11 2.47 3.66
N VAL A 17 5.56 3.10 2.63
CA VAL A 17 4.63 4.22 2.78
C VAL A 17 3.24 3.67 3.07
N LEU A 18 2.69 4.08 4.21
CA LEU A 18 1.31 3.83 4.63
C LEU A 18 0.56 5.15 4.78
N VAL A 19 -0.76 5.05 4.77
CA VAL A 19 -1.68 6.13 5.14
C VAL A 19 -2.47 5.72 6.38
N ARG A 20 -2.68 6.67 7.30
CA ARG A 20 -3.53 6.51 8.47
C ARG A 20 -4.76 7.38 8.27
N GLN A 21 -5.94 6.77 8.33
CA GLN A 21 -7.20 7.49 8.14
C GLN A 21 -8.32 6.90 8.99
N TYR A 22 -9.31 7.71 9.36
CA TYR A 22 -10.49 7.23 10.06
C TYR A 22 -11.44 6.54 9.08
N ARG A 23 -11.83 5.29 9.36
CA ARG A 23 -12.80 4.54 8.57
C ARG A 23 -14.14 4.45 9.31
N PRO A 24 -15.17 5.23 8.92
CA PRO A 24 -16.45 5.26 9.64
C PRO A 24 -17.16 3.90 9.70
N ALA A 25 -16.98 3.04 8.69
CA ALA A 25 -17.61 1.73 8.64
C ALA A 25 -17.20 0.79 9.79
N VAL A 26 -16.02 1.02 10.38
CA VAL A 26 -15.45 0.24 11.48
C VAL A 26 -15.11 1.10 12.70
N GLU A 27 -15.38 2.41 12.64
CA GLU A 27 -15.17 3.39 13.71
C GLU A 27 -13.76 3.41 14.32
N VAL A 28 -12.74 3.16 13.50
CA VAL A 28 -11.33 3.16 13.92
C VAL A 28 -10.45 3.90 12.92
N HIS A 29 -9.29 4.38 13.37
CA HIS A 29 -8.21 4.75 12.48
C HIS A 29 -7.51 3.49 11.99
N THR A 30 -7.46 3.31 10.68
CA THR A 30 -6.80 2.19 10.03
C THR A 30 -5.45 2.64 9.49
N LEU A 31 -4.50 1.72 9.42
CA LEU A 31 -3.30 1.87 8.60
C LEU A 31 -3.46 1.06 7.32
N GLU A 32 -3.23 1.72 6.20
CA GLU A 32 -3.49 1.17 4.88
C GLU A 32 -2.35 1.51 3.91
N LEU A 33 -2.24 0.72 2.85
CA LEU A 33 -1.44 1.10 1.68
C LEU A 33 -2.16 2.22 0.93
N PRO A 34 -1.43 3.13 0.25
CA PRO A 34 -2.04 4.09 -0.66
C PRO A 34 -2.93 3.39 -1.68
N ALA A 35 -4.15 3.87 -1.84
CA ALA A 35 -5.20 3.16 -2.57
C ALA A 35 -6.35 4.08 -2.96
N GLY A 36 -6.94 3.80 -4.11
CA GLY A 36 -8.17 4.46 -4.53
C GLY A 36 -8.79 3.87 -5.78
N HIS A 37 -9.83 4.51 -6.29
CA HIS A 37 -10.63 3.94 -7.37
C HIS A 37 -9.93 4.11 -8.72
N VAL A 38 -10.16 3.17 -9.62
CA VAL A 38 -9.85 3.36 -11.04
C VAL A 38 -10.97 4.18 -11.67
N GLU A 39 -10.68 5.42 -12.03
CA GLU A 39 -11.61 6.33 -12.69
C GLU A 39 -11.83 5.98 -14.17
N ASN A 40 -12.86 6.58 -14.77
CA ASN A 40 -13.17 6.33 -16.17
C ASN A 40 -12.13 6.99 -17.09
N GLY A 41 -11.47 6.18 -17.92
CA GLY A 41 -10.49 6.65 -18.89
C GLY A 41 -9.04 6.52 -18.43
N GLU A 42 -8.78 6.09 -17.19
CA GLU A 42 -7.45 5.74 -16.71
C GLU A 42 -7.23 4.22 -16.68
N THR A 43 -5.98 3.81 -16.88
CA THR A 43 -5.51 2.45 -16.61
C THR A 43 -5.28 2.25 -15.11
N PRO A 44 -5.30 1.01 -14.61
CA PRO A 44 -4.98 0.77 -13.19
C PRO A 44 -3.57 1.22 -12.77
N GLU A 45 -2.59 1.26 -13.67
CA GLU A 45 -1.27 1.81 -13.33
C GLU A 45 -1.30 3.34 -13.20
N GLU A 46 -2.06 4.04 -14.05
CA GLU A 46 -2.25 5.49 -13.95
C GLU A 46 -2.96 5.86 -12.65
N ALA A 47 -4.04 5.14 -12.32
CA ALA A 47 -4.74 5.27 -11.04
C ALA A 47 -3.77 5.08 -9.86
N ALA A 48 -2.97 4.02 -9.86
CA ALA A 48 -2.02 3.73 -8.79
C ALA A 48 -0.98 4.86 -8.60
N ARG A 49 -0.52 5.48 -9.69
CA ARG A 49 0.41 6.61 -9.62
C ARG A 49 -0.26 7.88 -9.08
N ARG A 50 -1.47 8.14 -9.53
CA ARG A 50 -2.28 9.28 -9.10
C ARG A 50 -2.54 9.20 -7.60
N GLU A 51 -3.11 8.08 -7.13
CA GLU A 51 -3.43 7.87 -5.71
C GLU A 51 -2.18 7.95 -4.82
N LEU A 52 -1.06 7.34 -5.22
CA LEU A 52 0.19 7.47 -4.46
C LEU A 52 0.60 8.94 -4.31
N THR A 53 0.48 9.73 -5.37
CA THR A 53 0.88 11.15 -5.38
C THR A 53 -0.09 12.02 -4.60
N GLU A 54 -1.40 11.79 -4.76
CA GLU A 54 -2.45 12.57 -4.09
C GLU A 54 -2.43 12.31 -2.58
N GLU A 55 -2.46 11.04 -2.16
CA GLU A 55 -2.54 10.68 -0.73
C GLU A 55 -1.23 10.91 0.03
N THR A 56 -0.07 10.83 -0.64
CA THR A 56 1.21 10.81 0.07
C THR A 56 2.25 11.82 -0.40
N GLY A 57 2.03 12.45 -1.55
CA GLY A 57 2.99 13.32 -2.21
C GLY A 57 4.16 12.57 -2.86
N PHE A 58 4.43 11.32 -2.48
CA PHE A 58 5.48 10.51 -3.09
C PHE A 58 5.15 10.18 -4.54
N SER A 59 6.19 9.98 -5.35
CA SER A 59 6.03 9.64 -6.77
C SER A 59 7.10 8.65 -7.21
N SER A 60 7.01 8.12 -8.43
CA SER A 60 8.11 7.32 -8.99
C SER A 60 8.27 7.56 -10.48
N SER A 61 9.52 7.71 -10.91
CA SER A 61 9.90 7.78 -12.32
C SER A 61 9.97 6.40 -12.98
N SER A 62 9.97 5.32 -12.18
CA SER A 62 10.05 3.95 -12.67
C SER A 62 8.65 3.37 -12.94
N LYS A 63 8.59 2.33 -13.76
CA LYS A 63 7.36 1.57 -14.01
C LYS A 63 6.88 0.89 -12.73
N PHE A 64 5.57 0.92 -12.46
CA PHE A 64 5.01 0.17 -11.33
C PHE A 64 4.93 -1.31 -11.72
N GLU A 65 5.42 -2.20 -10.85
CA GLU A 65 5.31 -3.63 -11.08
C GLU A 65 3.91 -4.11 -10.68
N PHE A 66 3.18 -4.71 -11.62
CA PHE A 66 1.89 -5.32 -11.31
C PHE A 66 2.08 -6.62 -10.52
N LEU A 67 1.63 -6.64 -9.27
CA LEU A 67 1.74 -7.79 -8.35
C LEU A 67 0.64 -8.83 -8.59
N GLY A 68 -0.57 -8.38 -8.89
CA GLY A 68 -1.72 -9.26 -9.10
C GLY A 68 -3.06 -8.58 -8.84
N THR A 69 -4.12 -9.37 -8.93
CA THR A 69 -5.49 -8.94 -8.65
C THR A 69 -6.03 -9.73 -7.47
N LEU A 70 -6.60 -9.04 -6.47
CA LEU A 70 -7.30 -9.63 -5.33
C LEU A 70 -8.79 -9.28 -5.36
N PHE A 71 -9.60 -10.09 -4.69
CA PHE A 71 -11.04 -9.90 -4.54
C PHE A 71 -11.35 -9.66 -3.07
N SER A 72 -12.16 -8.64 -2.77
CA SER A 72 -12.47 -8.25 -1.39
C SER A 72 -13.41 -9.24 -0.68
N ASP A 73 -14.48 -9.64 -1.39
CA ASP A 73 -15.42 -10.66 -0.95
C ASP A 73 -16.10 -11.25 -2.19
N THR A 74 -15.67 -12.44 -2.62
CA THR A 74 -16.18 -13.06 -3.86
C THR A 74 -17.66 -13.45 -3.81
N GLY A 75 -18.27 -13.47 -2.61
CA GLY A 75 -19.70 -13.73 -2.44
C GLY A 75 -20.56 -12.47 -2.42
N ARG A 76 -19.97 -11.28 -2.28
CA ARG A 76 -20.70 -10.02 -2.10
C ARG A 76 -20.30 -8.89 -3.03
N ASN A 77 -19.03 -8.82 -3.39
CA ASN A 77 -18.44 -7.69 -4.09
C ASN A 77 -17.87 -8.13 -5.44
N GLU A 78 -18.22 -7.39 -6.48
CA GLU A 78 -17.69 -7.59 -7.83
C GLU A 78 -16.39 -6.81 -8.10
N ASN A 79 -16.05 -5.84 -7.23
CA ASN A 79 -14.88 -5.00 -7.41
C ASN A 79 -13.57 -5.78 -7.19
N ARG A 80 -12.58 -5.47 -8.02
CA ARG A 80 -11.26 -6.07 -7.94
C ARG A 80 -10.25 -5.06 -7.40
N MET A 81 -9.32 -5.53 -6.58
CA MET A 81 -8.16 -4.76 -6.15
C MET A 81 -6.95 -5.08 -7.04
N ARG A 82 -6.43 -4.08 -7.75
CA ARG A 82 -5.23 -4.20 -8.58
C ARG A 82 -4.02 -3.77 -7.75
N CYS A 83 -3.11 -4.72 -7.49
CA CYS A 83 -1.99 -4.50 -6.59
C CYS A 83 -0.73 -4.15 -7.39
N PHE A 84 -0.02 -3.11 -6.95
CA PHE A 84 1.21 -2.65 -7.57
C PHE A 84 2.35 -2.52 -6.55
N LEU A 85 3.58 -2.66 -7.04
CA LEU A 85 4.81 -2.33 -6.31
C LEU A 85 5.47 -1.13 -7.00
N ALA A 86 5.71 -0.08 -6.22
CA ALA A 86 6.55 1.04 -6.60
C ALA A 86 7.80 1.02 -5.73
N ASP A 87 8.97 0.85 -6.34
CA ASP A 87 10.24 0.73 -5.64
C ASP A 87 11.12 1.97 -5.89
N ASN A 88 11.97 2.31 -4.92
CA ASN A 88 12.80 3.52 -4.91
C ASN A 88 12.00 4.77 -5.30
N ILE A 89 10.87 4.98 -4.62
CA ILE A 89 10.02 6.16 -4.82
C ILE A 89 10.77 7.45 -4.44
N LEU A 90 10.38 8.55 -5.09
CA LEU A 90 10.86 9.89 -4.85
C LEU A 90 10.05 10.53 -3.71
N PRO A 91 10.71 11.33 -2.83
CA PRO A 91 10.06 11.96 -1.69
C PRO A 91 8.92 12.91 -2.10
N PRO A 92 8.06 13.31 -1.15
CA PRO A 92 6.96 14.22 -1.43
C PRO A 92 7.41 15.51 -2.08
N SER A 93 6.61 16.01 -3.03
CA SER A 93 6.84 17.33 -3.61
C SER A 93 6.71 18.43 -2.55
N VAL A 94 7.48 19.51 -2.70
CA VAL A 94 7.48 20.64 -1.74
C VAL A 94 6.17 21.42 -1.69
N ASP A 95 5.36 21.29 -2.75
CA ASP A 95 4.04 21.90 -2.91
C ASP A 95 2.89 20.91 -2.68
N TRP A 96 3.18 19.67 -2.28
CA TRP A 96 2.14 18.71 -1.90
C TRP A 96 1.44 19.18 -0.62
N ILE A 97 0.11 19.06 -0.63
CA ILE A 97 -0.76 19.43 0.48
C ILE A 97 -1.45 18.15 0.93
N PRO A 98 -1.25 17.72 2.19
CA PRO A 98 -1.94 16.57 2.74
C PRO A 98 -3.47 16.76 2.73
N GLU A 99 -4.19 15.69 2.44
CA GLU A 99 -5.65 15.68 2.58
C GLU A 99 -6.05 15.74 4.07
N GLU A 100 -7.13 16.45 4.37
CA GLU A 100 -7.60 16.59 5.74
C GLU A 100 -8.08 15.24 6.30
N GLY A 101 -7.47 14.79 7.41
CA GLY A 101 -7.82 13.53 8.07
C GLY A 101 -7.07 12.30 7.55
N LEU A 102 -6.06 12.49 6.70
CA LEU A 102 -5.17 11.46 6.19
C LEU A 102 -3.72 11.78 6.54
N ASP A 103 -3.08 10.92 7.34
CA ASP A 103 -1.67 11.08 7.72
C ASP A 103 -0.79 10.08 6.97
N VAL A 104 0.35 10.54 6.45
CA VAL A 104 1.37 9.67 5.84
C VAL A 104 2.28 9.11 6.93
N VAL A 105 2.48 7.80 6.92
CA VAL A 105 3.33 7.09 7.89
C VAL A 105 4.37 6.26 7.14
N LEU A 106 5.65 6.49 7.43
CA LEU A 106 6.75 5.65 6.95
C LEU A 106 7.03 4.58 7.99
N VAL A 107 7.06 3.32 7.55
CA VAL A 107 7.25 2.17 8.45
C VAL A 107 8.40 1.32 7.92
N SER A 108 9.36 0.99 8.78
CA SER A 108 10.42 0.05 8.42
C SER A 108 9.83 -1.34 8.13
N VAL A 109 10.52 -2.15 7.33
CA VAL A 109 10.07 -3.52 7.05
C VAL A 109 9.92 -4.36 8.35
N ASP A 110 10.79 -4.13 9.33
CA ASP A 110 10.78 -4.85 10.62
C ASP A 110 9.62 -4.42 11.51
N ASP A 111 9.34 -3.12 11.57
CA ASP A 111 8.17 -2.60 12.30
C ASP A 111 6.88 -3.09 11.65
N LEU A 112 6.81 -3.10 10.31
CA LEU A 112 5.64 -3.56 9.58
C LEU A 112 5.31 -5.02 9.89
N HIS A 113 6.33 -5.87 10.01
CA HIS A 113 6.15 -7.26 10.44
C HIS A 113 5.52 -7.33 11.84
N SER A 114 6.04 -6.57 12.79
CA SER A 114 5.52 -6.50 14.15
C SER A 114 4.07 -5.98 14.19
N MET A 115 3.76 -4.96 13.38
CA MET A 115 2.43 -4.36 13.26
C MET A 115 1.40 -5.31 12.63
N ILE A 116 1.81 -6.14 11.66
CA ILE A 116 0.96 -7.19 11.08
C ILE A 116 0.62 -8.23 12.15
N LEU A 117 1.62 -8.71 12.91
CA LEU A 117 1.42 -9.73 13.93
C LEU A 117 0.64 -9.23 15.15
N SER A 118 0.80 -7.96 15.53
CA SER A 118 0.05 -7.34 16.63
C SER A 118 -1.39 -6.99 16.24
N GLY A 119 -1.68 -6.89 14.94
CA GLY A 119 -2.97 -6.46 14.41
C GLY A 119 -3.14 -4.95 14.26
N GLU A 120 -2.09 -4.16 14.51
CA GLU A 120 -2.09 -2.72 14.22
C GLU A 120 -2.24 -2.45 12.70
N PHE A 121 -1.64 -3.30 11.87
CA PHE A 121 -1.83 -3.31 10.42
C PHE A 121 -2.68 -4.52 10.00
N SER A 122 -4.00 -4.36 10.04
CA SER A 122 -4.96 -5.48 9.93
C SER A 122 -5.87 -5.45 8.70
N HIS A 123 -5.61 -4.56 7.72
CA HIS A 123 -6.34 -4.58 6.45
C HIS A 123 -5.95 -5.80 5.61
N ALA A 124 -6.80 -6.83 5.60
CA ALA A 124 -6.49 -8.16 5.07
C ALA A 124 -5.94 -8.16 3.63
N LEU A 125 -6.51 -7.34 2.74
CA LEU A 125 -6.05 -7.26 1.36
C LEU A 125 -4.69 -6.56 1.23
N ASN A 126 -4.39 -5.61 2.11
CA ASN A 126 -3.10 -4.92 2.08
C ASN A 126 -1.98 -5.85 2.58
N VAL A 127 -2.27 -6.67 3.60
CA VAL A 127 -1.37 -7.75 4.03
C VAL A 127 -1.11 -8.73 2.88
N ALA A 128 -2.15 -9.11 2.13
CA ALA A 128 -1.99 -9.97 0.96
C ALA A 128 -1.17 -9.31 -0.18
N ALA A 129 -1.37 -8.01 -0.42
CA ALA A 129 -0.58 -7.25 -1.39
C ALA A 129 0.90 -7.18 -1.01
N LEU A 130 1.20 -6.91 0.26
CA LEU A 130 2.57 -6.98 0.80
C LEU A 130 3.17 -8.36 0.61
N MET A 131 2.43 -9.44 0.92
CA MET A 131 2.92 -10.80 0.72
C MET A 131 3.24 -11.11 -0.74
N MET A 132 2.42 -10.63 -1.69
CA MET A 132 2.75 -10.73 -3.11
C MET A 132 4.05 -9.99 -3.46
N ALA A 133 4.26 -8.78 -2.91
CA ALA A 133 5.50 -8.04 -3.11
C ALA A 133 6.72 -8.80 -2.58
N VAL A 134 6.64 -9.35 -1.37
CA VAL A 134 7.69 -10.19 -0.75
C VAL A 134 8.03 -11.39 -1.62
N LEU A 135 7.02 -12.14 -2.06
CA LEU A 135 7.22 -13.35 -2.86
C LEU A 135 7.86 -13.07 -4.23
N ARG A 136 7.57 -11.91 -4.83
CA ARG A 136 8.18 -11.49 -6.10
C ARG A 136 9.57 -10.91 -5.94
N ARG A 137 9.82 -10.20 -4.84
CA ARG A 137 11.12 -9.61 -4.48
C ARG A 137 11.87 -10.47 -3.47
N ARG A 138 11.86 -11.79 -3.66
CA ARG A 138 12.49 -12.80 -2.78
C ARG A 138 13.96 -12.53 -2.39
N GLN A 139 14.66 -11.63 -3.08
CA GLN A 139 16.02 -11.19 -2.78
C GLN A 139 16.10 -9.81 -2.08
N CYS A 140 15.05 -8.99 -2.09
CA CYS A 140 15.04 -7.63 -1.51
C CYS A 140 14.25 -7.51 -0.19
N LEU A 141 13.38 -8.47 0.16
CA LEU A 141 12.65 -8.49 1.44
C LEU A 141 12.86 -9.82 2.21
N PRO A 142 14.11 -10.22 2.52
CA PRO A 142 14.37 -11.47 3.24
C PRO A 142 13.79 -11.44 4.67
N PHE A 143 13.67 -10.27 5.28
CA PHE A 143 13.24 -10.09 6.67
C PHE A 143 11.76 -10.41 6.92
N LEU A 144 10.87 -10.25 5.92
CA LEU A 144 9.44 -10.61 6.06
C LEU A 144 9.16 -12.12 6.02
N LEU A 145 10.17 -12.94 5.73
CA LEU A 145 10.06 -14.40 5.71
C LEU A 145 10.86 -15.07 6.85
N SER A 146 11.63 -14.30 7.61
CA SER A 146 12.36 -14.78 8.77
C SER A 146 11.48 -14.63 10.01
N PRO A 147 11.42 -15.63 10.90
CA PRO A 147 10.75 -15.45 12.19
C PRO A 147 11.40 -14.27 12.94
N PRO A 148 10.63 -13.51 13.74
CA PRO A 148 11.21 -12.43 14.54
C PRO A 148 12.25 -13.06 15.46
N GLU A 149 13.43 -12.44 15.58
CA GLU A 149 14.45 -12.91 16.52
C GLU A 149 13.83 -12.94 17.92
N SER A 150 13.76 -14.13 18.50
CA SER A 150 13.29 -14.34 19.85
C SER A 150 14.37 -13.89 20.83
N ASP A 151 14.11 -12.81 21.57
CA ASP A 151 14.82 -12.48 22.82
C ASP A 151 14.52 -13.52 23.92
#